data_AF-A0ABD7HI89-F1
#
_entry.id   AF-A0ABD7HI89-F1
#
_cell.length_a   1.000
_cell.length_b   1.000
_cell.length_c   1.000
_cell.angle_alpha   90.00
_cell.angle_beta   90.00
_cell.angle_gamma   90.00
#
_symmetry.space_group_name_H-M   'P 1'
#
loop_
_entity.id
_entity.type
_entity.pdbx_description
1 polymer ?
#
loop_
_entity_poly.entity_id
_entity_poly.type
_entity_poly.pdbx_seq_one_letter_code
_entity_poly.pdbx_strand_id
1 'polypeptide(L)'
;MTECTRCGERCELFLCWNCGKAIRRLLVGQKVARRKGTEAQGEEPGIIWYLDRLMESAYRQTRMTSSTVRTAPDSTPLLPDSRASKLRHQIHAALTSWVKQITEGRRMRFLPLDSVELDFIGPLRPGWHRIPAGYTASAADMARWLAHHLLAIMSEENAAELYDELVALTRKAHRAIDRPEVQLYGECSKPMGESDEGVPLTCGVKLYDEKGKSYVSCQRCRTSYDVEELRGDMRERAKEQPMTGADVLRMMKLAGEAPASATFYKVLGRVAPRSYLHADGQRNQTWTPGCKKLYAYDDVVVKLNEKGTRRRRERSAVRAAPPNPRVGERMEISY
;
A
#
# COMPACT_ATOMS: atom_id res chain seq x y z
N MET A 1 -42.32 -8.14 16.56
CA MET A 1 -41.41 -7.21 15.83
C MET A 1 -40.03 -7.49 16.39
N THR A 2 -39.11 -7.96 15.55
CA THR A 2 -37.77 -8.37 15.97
C THR A 2 -36.80 -7.21 15.83
N GLU A 3 -35.66 -7.29 16.50
CA GLU A 3 -34.55 -6.36 16.32
C GLU A 3 -33.58 -6.92 15.29
N CYS A 4 -32.99 -6.03 14.48
CA CYS A 4 -31.96 -6.38 13.52
C CYS A 4 -30.76 -6.97 14.26
N THR A 5 -30.37 -8.19 13.92
CA THR A 5 -29.29 -8.93 14.59
C THR A 5 -27.92 -8.25 14.46
N ARG A 6 -27.79 -7.25 13.58
CA ARG A 6 -26.57 -6.47 13.36
C ARG A 6 -26.59 -5.07 13.97
N CYS A 7 -27.66 -4.29 13.75
CA CYS A 7 -27.71 -2.88 14.17
C CYS A 7 -28.70 -2.57 15.29
N GLY A 8 -29.52 -3.54 15.73
CA GLY A 8 -30.54 -3.35 16.76
C GLY A 8 -31.77 -2.53 16.33
N GLU A 9 -31.84 -2.05 15.09
CA GLU A 9 -33.03 -1.36 14.59
C GLU A 9 -34.23 -2.32 14.51
N ARG A 10 -35.44 -1.80 14.71
CA ARG A 10 -36.68 -2.59 14.54
C ARG A 10 -36.84 -3.03 13.10
N CYS A 11 -37.10 -4.32 12.88
CA CYS A 11 -37.39 -4.86 11.56
C CYS A 11 -38.31 -6.10 11.63
N GLU A 12 -38.80 -6.52 10.45
CA GLU A 12 -39.65 -7.71 10.30
C GLU A 12 -38.84 -8.98 10.02
N LEU A 13 -37.59 -8.82 9.59
CA LEU A 13 -36.66 -9.90 9.26
C LEU A 13 -35.50 -9.93 10.27
N PHE A 14 -34.54 -10.85 10.11
CA PHE A 14 -33.33 -10.88 10.93
C PHE A 14 -32.40 -9.70 10.66
N LEU A 15 -32.41 -9.16 9.43
CA LEU A 15 -31.72 -7.92 9.08
C LEU A 15 -32.68 -6.82 8.62
N CYS A 16 -32.39 -5.57 8.98
CA CYS A 16 -33.09 -4.42 8.44
C CYS A 16 -32.70 -4.13 6.98
N TRP A 17 -33.57 -3.41 6.26
CA TRP A 17 -33.36 -3.07 4.84
C TRP A 17 -32.08 -2.27 4.57
N ASN A 18 -31.64 -1.45 5.54
CA ASN A 18 -30.38 -0.71 5.44
C ASN A 18 -29.17 -1.66 5.45
N CYS A 19 -29.18 -2.66 6.33
CA CYS A 19 -28.16 -3.70 6.37
C CYS A 19 -28.18 -4.56 5.09
N GLY A 20 -29.36 -4.92 4.60
CA GLY A 20 -29.51 -5.63 3.32
C GLY A 20 -28.93 -4.83 2.14
N LYS A 21 -29.22 -3.52 2.06
CA LYS A 21 -28.60 -2.65 1.05
C LYS A 21 -27.09 -2.63 1.16
N ALA A 22 -26.54 -2.60 2.38
CA ALA A 22 -25.10 -2.66 2.59
C ALA A 22 -24.49 -4.00 2.10
N ILE A 23 -25.16 -5.14 2.32
CA ILE A 23 -24.76 -6.44 1.74
C ILE A 23 -24.69 -6.35 0.21
N ARG A 24 -25.74 -5.81 -0.42
CA ARG A 24 -25.77 -5.64 -1.87
C ARG A 24 -24.59 -4.80 -2.36
N ARG A 25 -24.27 -3.69 -1.69
CA ARG A 25 -23.09 -2.86 -2.01
C ARG A 25 -21.79 -3.65 -1.87
N LEU A 26 -21.63 -4.43 -0.81
CA LEU A 26 -20.44 -5.27 -0.61
C LEU A 26 -20.29 -6.34 -1.70
N LEU A 27 -21.39 -6.89 -2.23
CA LEU A 27 -21.36 -7.90 -3.27
C LEU A 27 -21.08 -7.31 -4.67
N VAL A 28 -21.92 -6.37 -5.12
CA VAL A 28 -21.91 -5.87 -6.51
C VAL A 28 -21.30 -4.48 -6.68
N GLY A 29 -21.06 -3.76 -5.59
CA GLY A 29 -20.63 -2.36 -5.61
C GLY A 29 -21.80 -1.39 -5.77
N GLN A 30 -21.49 -0.09 -5.76
CA GLN A 30 -22.46 0.95 -6.05
C GLN A 30 -21.83 2.08 -6.86
N LYS A 31 -22.55 2.55 -7.88
CA LYS A 31 -22.23 3.83 -8.52
C LYS A 31 -22.58 4.96 -7.55
N VAL A 32 -21.57 5.69 -7.06
CA VAL A 32 -21.80 6.83 -6.16
C VAL A 32 -22.13 8.04 -7.03
N ALA A 33 -23.39 8.50 -6.98
CA ALA A 33 -23.82 9.71 -7.64
C ALA A 33 -23.42 10.95 -6.82
N ARG A 34 -22.92 11.98 -7.50
CA ARG A 34 -22.46 13.27 -6.94
C ARG A 34 -23.48 13.86 -5.95
N ARG A 35 -23.07 14.08 -4.70
CA ARG A 35 -23.58 15.22 -3.92
C ARG A 35 -22.52 16.32 -4.01
N LYS A 36 -22.89 17.45 -4.62
CA LYS A 36 -22.19 18.75 -4.73
C LYS A 36 -20.74 18.80 -4.18
N GLY A 37 -19.77 18.96 -5.08
CA GLY A 37 -18.46 19.57 -4.78
C GLY A 37 -17.28 18.59 -4.63
N THR A 38 -16.40 18.59 -5.62
CA THR A 38 -14.94 18.38 -5.52
C THR A 38 -14.34 17.03 -5.08
N GLU A 39 -14.89 15.88 -5.46
CA GLU A 39 -14.10 14.62 -5.46
C GLU A 39 -14.61 13.60 -6.52
N ALA A 40 -13.72 12.69 -6.94
CA ALA A 40 -13.71 11.97 -8.21
C ALA A 40 -14.95 11.07 -8.49
N GLN A 41 -15.26 10.85 -9.77
CA GLN A 41 -16.10 9.74 -10.24
C GLN A 41 -15.53 8.42 -9.69
N GLY A 42 -16.21 7.81 -8.72
CA GLY A 42 -15.79 6.54 -8.13
C GLY A 42 -16.96 5.56 -8.07
N GLU A 43 -16.73 4.33 -8.49
CA GLU A 43 -17.58 3.20 -8.12
C GLU A 43 -17.08 2.69 -6.77
N GLU A 44 -17.96 2.59 -5.77
CA GLU A 44 -17.61 1.85 -4.55
C GLU A 44 -17.43 0.38 -4.96
N PRO A 45 -16.22 -0.19 -4.83
CA PRO A 45 -15.95 -1.52 -5.34
C PRO A 45 -16.65 -2.58 -4.48
N GLY A 46 -17.42 -3.45 -5.14
CA GLY A 46 -17.93 -4.68 -4.52
C GLY A 46 -16.93 -5.84 -4.64
N ILE A 47 -17.28 -6.97 -4.06
CA ILE A 47 -16.53 -8.23 -4.16
C ILE A 47 -16.28 -8.62 -5.62
N ILE A 48 -17.22 -8.40 -6.53
CA ILE A 48 -17.02 -8.71 -7.95
C ILE A 48 -15.81 -7.95 -8.51
N TRP A 49 -15.73 -6.64 -8.22
CA TRP A 49 -14.59 -5.82 -8.63
C TRP A 49 -13.28 -6.32 -8.00
N TYR A 50 -13.31 -6.66 -6.72
CA TYR A 50 -12.14 -7.20 -6.03
C TYR A 50 -11.70 -8.55 -6.59
N LEU A 51 -12.62 -9.43 -7.01
CA LEU A 51 -12.29 -10.71 -7.62
C LEU A 51 -11.54 -10.52 -8.94
N ASP A 52 -11.98 -9.58 -9.79
CA ASP A 52 -11.30 -9.24 -11.04
C ASP A 52 -9.88 -8.71 -10.76
N ARG A 53 -9.73 -7.80 -9.79
CA ARG A 53 -8.42 -7.23 -9.43
C ARG A 53 -7.49 -8.23 -8.74
N LEU A 54 -8.03 -9.12 -7.90
CA LEU A 54 -7.25 -10.22 -7.31
C LEU A 54 -6.82 -11.22 -8.37
N MET A 55 -7.64 -11.46 -9.39
CA MET A 55 -7.28 -12.30 -10.53
C MET A 55 -6.13 -11.65 -11.32
N GLU A 56 -6.25 -10.38 -11.69
CA GLU A 56 -5.18 -9.61 -12.34
C GLU A 56 -3.88 -9.61 -11.52
N SER A 57 -3.99 -9.46 -10.19
CA SER A 57 -2.84 -9.48 -9.27
C SER A 57 -2.21 -10.87 -9.13
N ALA A 58 -3.03 -11.92 -9.04
CA ALA A 58 -2.57 -13.31 -8.95
C ALA A 58 -1.79 -13.73 -10.21
N TYR A 59 -2.26 -13.29 -11.39
CA TYR A 59 -1.62 -13.55 -12.68
C TYR A 59 -0.67 -12.42 -13.13
N ARG A 60 -0.48 -11.38 -12.29
CA ARG A 60 0.37 -10.18 -12.49
C ARG A 60 0.27 -9.54 -13.88
N GLN A 61 -0.94 -9.45 -14.44
CA GLN A 61 -1.14 -8.82 -15.76
C GLN A 61 -1.00 -7.29 -15.75
N THR A 62 -0.89 -6.62 -14.59
CA THR A 62 -0.46 -5.22 -14.54
C THR A 62 0.31 -4.88 -13.26
N ARG A 63 1.39 -4.11 -13.43
CA ARG A 63 2.03 -3.33 -12.36
C ARG A 63 1.74 -1.86 -12.66
N MET A 64 0.59 -1.34 -12.23
CA MET A 64 0.30 0.09 -12.31
C MET A 64 0.63 0.76 -11.00
N THR A 65 1.84 1.33 -10.92
CA THR A 65 2.18 2.38 -9.94
C THR A 65 2.93 3.48 -10.69
N SER A 66 2.40 4.71 -10.62
CA SER A 66 3.07 5.98 -10.92
C SER A 66 3.70 6.16 -12.34
N SER A 67 2.91 6.76 -13.25
CA SER A 67 3.30 7.70 -14.33
C SER A 67 4.49 7.42 -15.28
N THR A 68 5.13 6.25 -15.24
CA THR A 68 6.18 5.91 -16.21
C THR A 68 6.11 4.44 -16.56
N VAL A 69 5.66 4.15 -17.78
CA VAL A 69 5.60 2.80 -18.34
C VAL A 69 7.03 2.26 -18.46
N ARG A 70 7.38 1.28 -17.64
CA ARG A 70 8.50 0.37 -17.89
C ARG A 70 7.95 -1.04 -17.91
N THR A 71 7.78 -1.57 -19.12
CA THR A 71 7.59 -2.99 -19.38
C THR A 71 8.78 -3.73 -18.77
N ALA A 72 8.52 -4.71 -17.90
CA ALA A 72 9.57 -5.62 -17.47
C ALA A 72 10.04 -6.44 -18.68
N PRO A 73 11.35 -6.71 -18.83
CA PRO A 73 11.84 -7.51 -19.94
C PRO A 73 11.30 -8.94 -19.89
N ASP A 74 11.04 -9.45 -21.08
CA ASP A 74 10.23 -10.62 -21.46
C ASP A 74 10.79 -12.00 -21.07
N SER A 75 11.60 -12.10 -20.01
CA SER A 75 12.42 -13.32 -19.78
C SER A 75 12.51 -13.78 -18.32
N THR A 76 11.54 -13.43 -17.48
CA THR A 76 11.39 -14.09 -16.17
C THR A 76 9.95 -14.56 -16.00
N PRO A 77 9.66 -15.87 -15.96
CA PRO A 77 8.32 -16.33 -15.59
C PRO A 77 8.01 -15.80 -14.19
N LEU A 78 7.12 -14.82 -14.14
CA LEU A 78 6.77 -14.15 -12.89
C LEU A 78 5.95 -15.12 -12.05
N LEU A 79 6.51 -15.53 -10.90
CA LEU A 79 5.86 -16.48 -10.00
C LEU A 79 4.48 -15.94 -9.55
N PRO A 80 3.43 -16.80 -9.55
CA PRO A 80 2.09 -16.40 -9.18
C PRO A 80 2.04 -15.86 -7.75
N ASP A 81 1.25 -14.80 -7.53
CA ASP A 81 1.05 -14.29 -6.17
C ASP A 81 0.15 -15.25 -5.38
N SER A 82 0.80 -16.14 -4.62
CA SER A 82 0.11 -17.16 -3.83
C SER A 82 -0.84 -16.58 -2.78
N ARG A 83 -0.63 -15.34 -2.33
CA ARG A 83 -1.52 -14.69 -1.35
C ARG A 83 -2.82 -14.23 -2.02
N ALA A 84 -2.72 -13.58 -3.18
CA ALA A 84 -3.89 -13.18 -3.96
C ALA A 84 -4.72 -14.41 -4.40
N SER A 85 -4.05 -15.47 -4.84
CA SER A 85 -4.71 -16.73 -5.21
C SER A 85 -5.43 -17.41 -4.04
N LYS A 86 -4.79 -17.48 -2.86
CA LYS A 86 -5.42 -17.99 -1.63
C LYS A 86 -6.64 -17.16 -1.23
N LEU A 87 -6.55 -15.84 -1.31
CA LEU A 87 -7.67 -14.96 -0.96
C LEU A 87 -8.85 -15.13 -1.93
N ARG A 88 -8.58 -15.27 -3.24
CA ARG A 88 -9.62 -15.58 -4.23
C ARG A 88 -10.33 -16.91 -3.92
N HIS A 89 -9.57 -17.95 -3.53
CA HIS A 89 -10.17 -19.22 -3.10
C HIS A 89 -11.01 -19.06 -1.83
N GLN A 90 -10.56 -18.27 -0.84
CA GLN A 90 -11.33 -17.99 0.36
C GLN A 90 -12.66 -17.30 0.04
N ILE A 91 -12.64 -16.28 -0.84
CA ILE A 91 -13.87 -15.60 -1.27
C ILE A 91 -14.80 -16.55 -2.02
N HIS A 92 -14.27 -17.38 -2.93
CA HIS A 92 -15.07 -18.38 -3.66
C HIS A 92 -15.72 -19.40 -2.71
N ALA A 93 -14.96 -19.91 -1.74
CA ALA A 93 -15.46 -20.85 -0.74
C ALA A 93 -16.57 -20.24 0.14
N ALA A 94 -16.39 -19.00 0.62
CA ALA A 94 -17.40 -18.30 1.42
C ALA A 94 -18.70 -18.10 0.62
N LEU A 95 -18.60 -17.58 -0.61
CA LEU A 95 -19.77 -17.39 -1.49
C LEU A 95 -20.47 -18.71 -1.81
N THR A 96 -19.70 -19.78 -2.06
CA THR A 96 -20.25 -21.13 -2.28
C THR A 96 -21.03 -21.62 -1.06
N SER A 97 -20.48 -21.44 0.14
CA SER A 97 -21.13 -21.84 1.39
C SER A 97 -22.47 -21.12 1.58
N TRP A 98 -22.49 -19.80 1.39
CA TRP A 98 -23.72 -19.03 1.56
C TRP A 98 -24.77 -19.34 0.51
N VAL A 99 -24.37 -19.51 -0.76
CA VAL A 99 -25.30 -19.96 -1.81
C VAL A 99 -25.90 -21.30 -1.43
N LYS A 100 -25.07 -22.28 -1.04
CA LYS A 100 -25.54 -23.61 -0.60
C LYS A 100 -26.54 -23.51 0.54
N GLN A 101 -26.19 -22.80 1.61
CA GLN A 101 -27.04 -22.62 2.77
C GLN A 101 -28.43 -22.08 2.37
N ILE A 102 -28.47 -21.05 1.55
CA ILE A 102 -29.73 -20.42 1.12
C ILE A 102 -30.52 -21.36 0.19
N THR A 103 -29.84 -22.03 -0.75
CA THR A 103 -30.50 -22.96 -1.68
C THR A 103 -31.08 -24.18 -0.97
N GLU A 104 -30.35 -24.75 -0.01
CA GLU A 104 -30.76 -25.93 0.75
C GLU A 104 -31.86 -25.56 1.76
N GLY A 105 -31.66 -24.49 2.53
CA GLY A 105 -32.62 -24.05 3.55
C GLY A 105 -33.97 -23.64 2.98
N ARG A 106 -33.99 -23.02 1.79
CA ARG A 106 -35.22 -22.53 1.14
C ARG A 106 -35.69 -23.39 -0.03
N ARG A 107 -35.02 -24.51 -0.31
CA ARG A 107 -35.28 -25.39 -1.46
C ARG A 107 -35.29 -24.63 -2.80
N MET A 108 -34.42 -23.63 -2.92
CA MET A 108 -34.25 -22.86 -4.14
C MET A 108 -33.18 -23.50 -5.01
N ARG A 109 -33.31 -23.38 -6.33
CA ARG A 109 -32.24 -23.77 -7.26
C ARG A 109 -31.32 -22.59 -7.52
N PHE A 110 -30.01 -22.84 -7.52
CA PHE A 110 -29.05 -21.86 -8.01
C PHE A 110 -29.00 -21.92 -9.54
N LEU A 111 -29.26 -20.78 -10.18
CA LEU A 111 -29.02 -20.53 -11.60
C LEU A 111 -28.36 -19.14 -11.71
N PRO A 112 -27.28 -18.98 -12.49
CA PRO A 112 -26.73 -17.66 -12.77
C PRO A 112 -27.81 -16.71 -13.28
N LEU A 113 -27.70 -15.42 -12.97
CA LEU A 113 -28.65 -14.43 -13.48
C LEU A 113 -28.64 -14.40 -15.01
N ASP A 114 -29.79 -14.11 -15.60
CA ASP A 114 -29.99 -14.07 -17.06
C ASP A 114 -29.61 -15.39 -17.76
N SER A 115 -29.77 -16.51 -17.06
CA SER A 115 -29.51 -17.84 -17.62
C SER A 115 -30.66 -18.81 -17.42
N VAL A 116 -30.75 -19.80 -18.31
CA VAL A 116 -31.74 -20.89 -18.25
C VAL A 116 -31.07 -22.24 -18.28
N GLU A 117 -31.78 -23.26 -17.79
CA GLU A 117 -31.37 -24.66 -17.87
C GLU A 117 -31.13 -25.08 -19.34
N LEU A 118 -30.24 -26.05 -19.54
CA LEU A 118 -29.80 -26.48 -20.87
C LEU A 118 -30.95 -27.05 -21.71
N ASP A 119 -31.92 -27.69 -21.05
CA ASP A 119 -33.11 -28.32 -21.62
C ASP A 119 -34.27 -27.35 -21.85
N PHE A 120 -34.10 -26.05 -21.57
CA PHE A 120 -35.15 -25.07 -21.77
C PHE A 120 -35.57 -24.95 -23.26
N ILE A 121 -36.81 -25.38 -23.53
CA ILE A 121 -37.47 -25.30 -24.83
C ILE A 121 -38.29 -24.00 -24.90
N GLY A 122 -37.83 -23.05 -25.71
CA GLY A 122 -38.53 -21.79 -25.94
C GLY A 122 -37.61 -20.66 -26.41
N PRO A 123 -38.18 -19.52 -26.85
CA PRO A 123 -37.41 -18.33 -27.17
C PRO A 123 -36.80 -17.74 -25.89
N LEU A 124 -35.53 -17.35 -25.96
CA LEU A 124 -34.84 -16.67 -24.86
C LEU A 124 -35.16 -15.17 -24.88
N ARG A 125 -35.20 -14.56 -23.69
CA ARG A 125 -35.26 -13.09 -23.58
C ARG A 125 -33.95 -12.49 -24.09
N PRO A 126 -33.96 -11.25 -24.62
CA PRO A 126 -32.72 -10.58 -25.01
C PRO A 126 -31.72 -10.52 -23.85
N GLY A 127 -30.48 -10.93 -24.10
CA GLY A 127 -29.42 -11.00 -23.09
C GLY A 127 -29.40 -12.28 -22.26
N TRP A 128 -30.41 -13.15 -22.37
CA TRP A 128 -30.43 -14.43 -21.67
C TRP A 128 -29.69 -15.51 -22.46
N HIS A 129 -29.04 -16.43 -21.75
CA HIS A 129 -28.30 -17.53 -22.37
C HIS A 129 -28.62 -18.89 -21.73
N ARG A 130 -28.44 -19.98 -22.48
CA ARG A 130 -28.49 -21.34 -21.92
C ARG A 130 -27.19 -21.64 -21.17
N ILE A 131 -27.27 -22.38 -20.08
CA ILE A 131 -26.10 -22.82 -19.33
C ILE A 131 -25.40 -23.96 -20.10
N PRO A 132 -24.09 -23.90 -20.35
CA PRO A 132 -23.36 -24.99 -20.99
C PRO A 132 -23.34 -26.27 -20.17
N ALA A 133 -23.23 -27.43 -20.84
CA ALA A 133 -22.96 -28.70 -20.17
C ALA A 133 -21.63 -28.64 -19.39
N GLY A 134 -21.64 -29.06 -18.12
CA GLY A 134 -20.46 -29.00 -17.26
C GLY A 134 -20.14 -27.61 -16.69
N TYR A 135 -21.10 -26.69 -16.69
CA TYR A 135 -20.94 -25.36 -16.12
C TYR A 135 -20.49 -25.40 -14.64
N THR A 136 -19.50 -24.57 -14.32
CA THR A 136 -19.03 -24.34 -12.94
C THR A 136 -19.28 -22.89 -12.55
N ALA A 137 -19.97 -22.67 -11.43
CA ALA A 137 -20.32 -21.33 -10.99
C ALA A 137 -19.08 -20.53 -10.59
N SER A 138 -18.92 -19.35 -11.20
CA SER A 138 -17.87 -18.42 -10.78
C SER A 138 -18.26 -17.70 -9.48
N ALA A 139 -17.24 -17.20 -8.75
CA ALA A 139 -17.47 -16.34 -7.59
C ALA A 139 -18.28 -15.09 -7.94
N ALA A 140 -18.10 -14.53 -9.14
CA ALA A 140 -18.88 -13.38 -9.58
C ALA A 140 -20.36 -13.74 -9.77
N ASP A 141 -20.67 -14.91 -10.32
CA ASP A 141 -22.06 -15.35 -10.54
C ASP A 141 -22.77 -15.60 -9.22
N MET A 142 -22.08 -16.23 -8.26
CA MET A 142 -22.59 -16.40 -6.90
C MET A 142 -22.85 -15.06 -6.21
N ALA A 143 -21.93 -14.10 -6.31
CA ALA A 143 -22.11 -12.77 -5.73
C ALA A 143 -23.31 -12.02 -6.35
N ARG A 144 -23.49 -12.09 -7.68
CA ARG A 144 -24.65 -11.51 -8.37
C ARG A 144 -25.96 -12.17 -7.93
N TRP A 145 -25.98 -13.50 -7.87
CA TRP A 145 -27.16 -14.25 -7.45
C TRP A 145 -27.56 -13.91 -6.01
N LEU A 146 -26.60 -13.86 -5.08
CA LEU A 146 -26.82 -13.44 -3.69
C LEU A 146 -27.36 -12.01 -3.61
N ALA A 147 -26.81 -11.09 -4.40
CA ALA A 147 -27.27 -9.71 -4.45
C ALA A 147 -28.71 -9.57 -4.98
N HIS A 148 -29.14 -10.48 -5.86
CA HIS A 148 -30.52 -10.56 -6.35
C HIS A 148 -31.47 -11.15 -5.30
N HIS A 149 -31.04 -12.20 -4.58
CA HIS A 149 -31.82 -12.89 -3.56
C HIS A 149 -31.63 -12.30 -2.16
N LEU A 150 -31.55 -10.97 -2.07
CA LEU A 150 -31.23 -10.28 -0.83
C LEU A 150 -32.26 -10.55 0.29
N LEU A 151 -33.55 -10.64 -0.06
CA LEU A 151 -34.60 -10.95 0.91
C LEU A 151 -34.43 -12.33 1.54
N ALA A 152 -33.90 -13.30 0.77
CA ALA A 152 -33.58 -14.62 1.30
C ALA A 152 -32.49 -14.51 2.37
N ILE A 153 -31.40 -13.78 2.07
CA ILE A 153 -30.30 -13.52 3.01
C ILE A 153 -30.82 -12.83 4.28
N MET A 154 -31.62 -11.76 4.13
CA MET A 154 -32.13 -10.99 5.27
C MET A 154 -33.03 -11.81 6.20
N SER A 155 -33.58 -12.91 5.69
CA SER A 155 -34.49 -13.81 6.39
C SER A 155 -33.76 -15.02 7.00
N GLU A 156 -32.43 -15.09 6.91
CA GLU A 156 -31.61 -16.12 7.58
C GLU A 156 -31.23 -15.69 9.00
N GLU A 157 -31.20 -16.64 9.94
CA GLU A 157 -30.82 -16.38 11.34
C GLU A 157 -29.39 -15.88 11.48
N ASN A 158 -28.46 -16.43 10.69
CA ASN A 158 -27.03 -16.09 10.69
C ASN A 158 -26.67 -14.95 9.72
N ALA A 159 -27.64 -14.16 9.25
CA ALA A 159 -27.41 -13.12 8.26
C ALA A 159 -26.41 -12.03 8.70
N ALA A 160 -26.29 -11.77 10.01
CA ALA A 160 -25.27 -10.87 10.56
C ALA A 160 -23.84 -11.41 10.40
N GLU A 161 -23.65 -12.72 10.58
CA GLU A 161 -22.33 -13.36 10.39
C GLU A 161 -21.89 -13.27 8.92
N LEU A 162 -22.82 -13.52 7.99
CA LEU A 162 -22.59 -13.33 6.56
C LEU A 162 -22.15 -11.89 6.24
N TYR A 163 -22.82 -10.90 6.85
CA TYR A 163 -22.45 -9.50 6.69
C TYR A 163 -21.00 -9.24 7.17
N ASP A 164 -20.66 -9.69 8.37
CA ASP A 164 -19.34 -9.44 8.96
C ASP A 164 -18.23 -10.15 8.20
N GLU A 165 -18.48 -11.37 7.73
CA GLU A 165 -17.54 -12.10 6.89
C GLU A 165 -17.34 -11.40 5.52
N LEU A 166 -18.40 -10.89 4.88
CA LEU A 166 -18.27 -10.06 3.67
C LEU A 166 -17.42 -8.82 3.91
N VAL A 167 -17.63 -8.13 5.03
CA VAL A 167 -16.82 -6.96 5.43
C VAL A 167 -15.36 -7.35 5.67
N ALA A 168 -15.10 -8.48 6.32
CA ALA A 168 -13.75 -8.96 6.56
C ALA A 168 -13.04 -9.33 5.24
N LEU A 169 -13.73 -10.02 4.33
CA LEU A 169 -13.20 -10.42 3.02
C LEU A 169 -12.92 -9.21 2.13
N THR A 170 -13.84 -8.25 2.05
CA THR A 170 -13.63 -7.01 1.28
C THR A 170 -12.46 -6.19 1.81
N ARG A 171 -12.31 -6.04 3.13
CA ARG A 171 -11.13 -5.39 3.74
C ARG A 171 -9.82 -6.12 3.42
N LYS A 172 -9.81 -7.46 3.49
CA LYS A 172 -8.65 -8.28 3.12
C LYS A 172 -8.30 -8.10 1.64
N ALA A 173 -9.30 -8.08 0.77
CA ALA A 173 -9.12 -7.89 -0.68
C ALA A 173 -8.57 -6.49 -0.99
N HIS A 174 -9.16 -5.46 -0.38
CA HIS A 174 -8.67 -4.09 -0.50
C HIS A 174 -7.18 -4.00 -0.11
N ARG A 175 -6.79 -4.49 1.07
CA ARG A 175 -5.37 -4.47 1.51
C ARG A 175 -4.43 -5.33 0.65
N ALA A 176 -4.95 -6.35 -0.02
CA ALA A 176 -4.15 -7.19 -0.91
C ALA A 176 -3.87 -6.47 -2.25
N ILE A 177 -4.82 -5.68 -2.74
CA ILE A 177 -4.72 -4.92 -3.98
C ILE A 177 -3.99 -3.59 -3.74
N ASP A 178 -4.50 -2.79 -2.81
CA ASP A 178 -3.86 -1.57 -2.33
C ASP A 178 -2.80 -1.95 -1.29
N ARG A 179 -1.68 -2.50 -1.79
CA ARG A 179 -0.57 -2.91 -0.94
C ARG A 179 0.07 -1.65 -0.37
N PRO A 180 -0.04 -1.39 0.95
CA PRO A 180 0.55 -0.19 1.52
C PRO A 180 2.07 -0.21 1.32
N GLU A 181 2.65 0.95 0.98
CA GLU A 181 4.10 1.12 0.94
C GLU A 181 4.66 0.92 2.35
N VAL A 182 5.21 -0.26 2.61
CA VAL A 182 5.88 -0.56 3.88
C VAL A 182 7.25 0.10 3.88
N GLN A 183 7.50 0.94 4.88
CA GLN A 183 8.77 1.63 5.10
C GLN A 183 9.51 1.03 6.30
N LEU A 184 10.84 0.92 6.19
CA LEU A 184 11.71 0.62 7.33
C LEU A 184 11.89 1.91 8.14
N TYR A 185 11.45 1.89 9.38
CA TYR A 185 11.53 3.03 10.31
C TYR A 185 12.78 2.99 11.18
N GLY A 186 13.27 1.80 11.51
CA GLY A 186 14.51 1.63 12.23
C GLY A 186 14.68 0.25 12.85
N GLU A 187 15.40 0.17 13.97
CA GLU A 187 15.75 -1.04 14.71
C GLU A 187 15.38 -0.84 16.17
N CYS A 188 14.80 -1.87 16.79
CA CYS A 188 14.34 -1.80 18.17
C CYS A 188 15.50 -1.60 19.17
N SER A 189 15.50 -0.48 19.88
CA SER A 189 16.52 -0.09 20.87
C SER A 189 16.32 -0.72 22.26
N LYS A 190 15.27 -1.51 22.49
CA LYS A 190 14.96 -2.05 23.82
C LYS A 190 16.12 -2.91 24.36
N PRO A 191 16.64 -2.63 25.57
CA PRO A 191 17.60 -3.49 26.22
C PRO A 191 16.95 -4.82 26.61
N MET A 192 17.63 -5.92 26.30
CA MET A 192 17.19 -7.31 26.52
C MET A 192 18.10 -8.06 27.50
N GLY A 193 19.08 -7.39 28.11
CA GLY A 193 20.06 -7.95 29.05
C GLY A 193 21.49 -7.49 28.72
N GLU A 194 22.48 -8.15 29.30
CA GLU A 194 23.91 -7.96 29.00
C GLU A 194 24.48 -9.26 28.43
N SER A 195 25.46 -9.16 27.53
CA SER A 195 26.23 -10.32 27.07
C SER A 195 27.21 -10.78 28.16
N ASP A 196 27.80 -11.96 27.97
CA ASP A 196 28.85 -12.50 28.86
C ASP A 196 30.09 -11.58 28.97
N GLU A 197 30.23 -10.62 28.05
CA GLU A 197 31.30 -9.60 28.00
C GLU A 197 30.87 -8.26 28.63
N GLY A 198 29.68 -8.18 29.25
CA GLY A 198 29.15 -6.96 29.87
C GLY A 198 28.61 -5.93 28.87
N VAL A 199 28.34 -6.32 27.62
CA VAL A 199 27.78 -5.41 26.60
C VAL A 199 26.26 -5.47 26.63
N PRO A 200 25.54 -4.34 26.77
CA PRO A 200 24.08 -4.34 26.77
C PRO A 200 23.52 -4.84 25.44
N LEU A 201 22.82 -5.97 25.48
CA LEU A 201 22.12 -6.57 24.34
C LEU A 201 20.84 -5.79 24.07
N THR A 202 20.69 -5.29 22.85
CA THR A 202 19.43 -4.68 22.39
C THR A 202 18.65 -5.64 21.51
N CYS A 203 17.35 -5.42 21.40
CA CYS A 203 16.47 -6.28 20.60
C CYS A 203 16.88 -6.37 19.13
N GLY A 204 17.31 -5.25 18.52
CA GLY A 204 17.89 -5.19 17.16
C GLY A 204 16.92 -5.53 16.02
N VAL A 205 15.64 -5.81 16.31
CA VAL A 205 14.65 -6.18 15.29
C VAL A 205 14.32 -4.96 14.43
N LYS A 206 14.41 -5.13 13.11
CA LYS A 206 14.01 -4.12 12.12
C LYS A 206 12.51 -3.87 12.17
N LEU A 207 12.14 -2.60 12.31
CA LEU A 207 10.78 -2.12 12.46
C LEU A 207 10.24 -1.65 11.10
N TYR A 208 9.33 -2.44 10.55
CA TYR A 208 8.64 -2.16 9.31
C TYR A 208 7.18 -1.80 9.60
N ASP A 209 6.70 -0.70 9.04
CA ASP A 209 5.29 -0.32 9.10
C ASP A 209 4.88 0.48 7.86
N GLU A 210 3.59 0.77 7.75
CA GLU A 210 3.02 1.59 6.69
C GLU A 210 3.59 3.01 6.73
N LYS A 211 3.96 3.54 5.57
CA LYS A 211 4.50 4.90 5.43
C LYS A 211 3.53 5.95 6.00
N GLY A 212 4.08 6.86 6.80
CA GLY A 212 3.36 8.01 7.38
C GLY A 212 2.84 7.80 8.81
N LYS A 213 3.05 6.65 9.44
CA LYS A 213 2.75 6.47 10.86
C LYS A 213 3.73 7.26 11.75
N SER A 214 3.22 7.79 12.85
CA SER A 214 3.99 8.45 13.91
C SER A 214 4.52 7.47 14.97
N TYR A 215 3.86 6.33 15.15
CA TYR A 215 4.26 5.30 16.11
C TYR A 215 4.42 3.94 15.42
N VAL A 216 5.47 3.20 15.79
CA VAL A 216 5.75 1.85 15.28
C VAL A 216 5.99 0.90 16.44
N SER A 217 5.44 -0.30 16.36
CA SER A 217 5.57 -1.31 17.43
C SER A 217 6.47 -2.47 17.03
N CYS A 218 7.39 -2.86 17.92
CA CYS A 218 8.24 -4.02 17.71
C CYS A 218 7.43 -5.32 17.82
N GLN A 219 7.48 -6.16 16.79
CA GLN A 219 6.77 -7.44 16.81
C GLN A 219 7.31 -8.45 17.83
N ARG A 220 8.58 -8.32 18.23
CA ARG A 220 9.24 -9.23 19.19
C ARG A 220 8.98 -8.83 20.64
N CYS A 221 9.24 -7.57 20.99
CA CYS A 221 9.16 -7.10 22.38
C CYS A 221 7.92 -6.24 22.69
N ARG A 222 7.04 -6.04 21.68
CA ARG A 222 5.78 -5.26 21.75
C ARG A 222 5.90 -3.81 22.23
N THR A 223 7.13 -3.28 22.27
CA THR A 223 7.38 -1.89 22.65
C THR A 223 7.07 -0.97 21.47
N SER A 224 6.32 0.10 21.75
CA SER A 224 5.98 1.14 20.77
C SER A 224 6.99 2.27 20.86
N TYR A 225 7.44 2.75 19.70
CA TYR A 225 8.39 3.85 19.56
C TYR A 225 7.73 4.98 18.79
N ASP A 226 8.00 6.21 19.19
CA ASP A 226 7.80 7.36 18.32
C ASP A 226 8.84 7.31 17.19
N VAL A 227 8.38 7.54 15.96
CA VAL A 227 9.24 7.46 14.77
C VAL A 227 10.33 8.51 14.77
N GLU A 228 10.06 9.72 15.26
CA GLU A 228 11.04 10.81 15.31
C GLU A 228 12.08 10.57 16.39
N GLU A 229 11.68 10.01 17.53
CA GLU A 229 12.59 9.56 18.58
C GLU A 229 13.51 8.44 18.06
N LEU A 230 12.93 7.43 17.40
CA LEU A 230 13.69 6.32 16.80
C LEU A 230 14.70 6.81 15.75
N ARG A 231 14.30 7.78 14.91
CA ARG A 231 15.20 8.43 13.94
C ARG A 231 16.29 9.24 14.63
N GLY A 232 15.96 9.92 15.74
CA GLY A 232 16.91 10.60 16.62
C GLY A 232 17.99 9.66 17.13
N ASP A 233 17.60 8.54 17.74
CA ASP A 233 18.51 7.51 18.25
C ASP A 233 19.42 6.94 17.17
N MET A 234 18.88 6.75 15.97
CA MET A 234 19.65 6.27 14.82
C MET A 234 20.68 7.29 14.35
N ARG A 235 20.30 8.57 14.30
CA ARG A 235 21.22 9.66 13.98
C ARG A 235 22.33 9.71 15.02
N GLU A 236 21.99 9.70 16.31
CA GLU A 236 22.96 9.79 17.41
C GLU A 236 24.02 8.69 17.31
N ARG A 237 23.59 7.43 17.10
CA ARG A 237 24.51 6.30 16.92
C ARG A 237 25.38 6.42 15.66
N ALA A 238 24.85 7.03 14.59
CA ALA A 238 25.54 7.14 13.32
C ALA A 238 26.51 8.34 13.24
N LYS A 239 26.39 9.33 14.14
CA LYS A 239 27.15 10.60 14.07
C LYS A 239 28.64 10.38 13.89
N GLU A 240 29.23 9.55 14.74
CA GLU A 240 30.68 9.38 14.82
C GLU A 240 31.18 8.09 14.15
N GLN A 241 30.28 7.17 13.80
CA GLN A 241 30.67 5.88 13.25
C GLN A 241 31.15 6.05 11.79
N PRO A 242 32.40 5.69 11.45
CA PRO A 242 32.87 5.74 10.08
C PRO A 242 32.21 4.62 9.25
N MET A 243 31.46 5.01 8.21
CA MET A 243 30.69 4.11 7.35
C MET A 243 31.04 4.30 5.87
N THR A 244 30.76 3.31 5.02
CA THR A 244 30.92 3.49 3.59
C THR A 244 29.92 4.51 3.06
N GLY A 245 30.21 5.15 1.91
CA GLY A 245 29.27 6.08 1.29
C GLY A 245 27.88 5.50 1.03
N ALA A 246 27.79 4.21 0.70
CA ALA A 246 26.52 3.51 0.52
C ALA A 246 25.77 3.32 1.85
N ASP A 247 26.50 3.07 2.94
CA ASP A 247 25.93 2.95 4.28
C ASP A 247 25.42 4.29 4.80
N VAL A 248 26.18 5.37 4.59
CA VAL A 248 25.72 6.73 4.93
C VAL A 248 24.43 7.06 4.18
N LEU A 249 24.35 6.78 2.87
CA LEU A 249 23.11 7.01 2.11
C LEU A 249 21.94 6.15 2.63
N ARG A 250 22.20 4.90 3.04
CA ARG A 250 21.18 4.05 3.66
C ARG A 250 20.69 4.64 4.98
N MET A 251 21.61 5.10 5.83
CA MET A 251 21.27 5.75 7.11
C MET A 251 20.47 7.04 6.91
N MET A 252 20.87 7.91 5.97
CA MET A 252 20.10 9.13 5.66
C MET A 252 18.69 8.82 5.16
N LYS A 253 18.49 7.71 4.43
CA LYS A 253 17.15 7.29 3.98
C LYS A 253 16.28 6.84 5.13
N LEU A 254 16.87 6.15 6.11
CA LEU A 254 16.19 5.71 7.33
C LEU A 254 15.82 6.91 8.21
N ALA A 255 16.74 7.87 8.35
CA ALA A 255 16.52 9.13 9.06
C ALA A 255 15.52 10.08 8.37
N GLY A 256 15.13 9.80 7.11
CA GLY A 256 14.18 10.63 6.35
C GLY A 256 14.78 11.87 5.69
N GLU A 257 16.11 12.00 5.67
CA GLU A 257 16.84 13.20 5.23
C GLU A 257 17.58 13.01 3.90
N ALA A 258 17.45 11.85 3.26
CA ALA A 258 18.25 11.51 2.09
C ALA A 258 17.93 12.39 0.87
N PRO A 259 18.93 13.09 0.29
CA PRO A 259 18.78 13.72 -1.01
C PRO A 259 18.72 12.66 -2.12
N ALA A 260 18.34 13.07 -3.34
CA ALA A 260 18.43 12.20 -4.51
C ALA A 260 19.85 11.62 -4.67
N SER A 261 19.96 10.32 -4.99
CA SER A 261 21.24 9.59 -5.01
C SER A 261 22.33 10.27 -5.83
N ALA A 262 22.00 10.84 -6.99
CA ALA A 262 22.96 11.55 -7.84
C ALA A 262 23.50 12.83 -7.16
N THR A 263 22.66 13.52 -6.36
CA THR A 263 23.07 14.68 -5.58
C THR A 263 23.94 14.26 -4.40
N PHE A 264 23.58 13.16 -3.74
CA PHE A 264 24.35 12.59 -2.64
C PHE A 264 25.80 12.30 -3.04
N TYR A 265 26.04 11.49 -4.07
CA TYR A 265 27.40 11.10 -4.47
C TYR A 265 28.23 12.29 -4.98
N LYS A 266 27.61 13.30 -5.60
CA LYS A 266 28.28 14.56 -5.97
C LYS A 266 28.79 15.35 -4.76
N VAL A 267 28.06 15.29 -3.65
CA VAL A 267 28.45 15.97 -2.40
C VAL A 267 29.44 15.12 -1.63
N LEU A 268 29.22 13.81 -1.56
CA LEU A 268 30.14 12.86 -0.92
C LEU A 268 31.56 12.96 -1.48
N GLY A 269 31.72 13.15 -2.79
CA GLY A 269 33.04 13.35 -3.41
C GLY A 269 33.81 14.60 -2.94
N ARG A 270 33.17 15.50 -2.19
CA ARG A 270 33.77 16.71 -1.60
C ARG A 270 33.96 16.61 -0.09
N VAL A 271 33.51 15.52 0.52
CA VAL A 271 33.67 15.26 1.96
C VAL A 271 35.01 14.55 2.15
N ALA A 272 35.81 14.99 3.11
CA ALA A 272 37.05 14.31 3.46
C ALA A 272 36.72 12.98 4.18
N PRO A 273 37.27 11.84 3.76
CA PRO A 273 37.07 10.58 4.47
C PRO A 273 37.79 10.62 5.83
N ARG A 274 37.17 10.07 6.88
CA ARG A 274 37.79 9.96 8.21
C ARG A 274 38.73 8.77 8.34
N SER A 275 38.44 7.70 7.61
CA SER A 275 39.25 6.48 7.61
C SER A 275 39.02 5.67 6.33
N TYR A 276 39.79 4.60 6.18
CA TYR A 276 39.78 3.70 5.05
C TYR A 276 39.57 2.27 5.53
N LEU A 277 38.73 1.53 4.82
CA LEU A 277 38.52 0.10 5.02
C LEU A 277 39.39 -0.67 4.03
N HIS A 278 40.31 -1.46 4.57
CA HIS A 278 41.25 -2.31 3.82
C HIS A 278 40.57 -3.62 3.40
N ALA A 279 41.18 -4.33 2.45
CA ALA A 279 40.72 -5.64 2.00
C ALA A 279 40.69 -6.66 3.15
N ASP A 280 41.63 -6.53 4.09
CA ASP A 280 41.76 -7.37 5.29
C ASP A 280 40.73 -7.05 6.38
N GLY A 281 39.78 -6.15 6.12
CA GLY A 281 38.73 -5.73 7.05
C GLY A 281 39.18 -4.71 8.11
N GLN A 282 40.48 -4.39 8.17
CA GLN A 282 41.02 -3.38 9.07
C GLN A 282 40.54 -1.96 8.68
N ARG A 283 40.35 -1.12 9.70
CA ARG A 283 39.99 0.29 9.56
C ARG A 283 41.13 1.14 10.10
N ASN A 284 41.80 1.91 9.24
CA ASN A 284 42.85 2.84 9.67
C ASN A 284 42.81 4.14 8.82
N GLN A 285 43.67 5.10 9.14
CA GLN A 285 43.75 6.37 8.42
C GLN A 285 44.67 6.30 7.19
N THR A 286 45.40 5.21 7.02
CA THR A 286 46.37 5.02 5.94
C THR A 286 45.65 4.61 4.66
N TRP A 287 45.90 5.37 3.59
CA TRP A 287 45.39 5.04 2.28
C TRP A 287 46.29 3.99 1.60
N THR A 288 45.69 2.90 1.13
CA THR A 288 46.32 1.93 0.23
C THR A 288 45.44 1.71 -1.01
N PRO A 289 46.03 1.31 -2.15
CA PRO A 289 45.26 0.97 -3.35
C PRO A 289 44.24 -0.14 -3.07
N GLY A 290 42.97 0.09 -3.45
CA GLY A 290 41.87 -0.87 -3.21
C GLY A 290 41.03 -0.62 -1.96
N CYS A 291 41.44 0.30 -1.08
CA CYS A 291 40.67 0.67 0.10
C CYS A 291 39.34 1.37 -0.21
N LYS A 292 38.31 1.10 0.60
CA LYS A 292 37.03 1.83 0.58
C LYS A 292 37.09 3.02 1.52
N LYS A 293 36.69 4.20 1.04
CA LYS A 293 36.59 5.42 1.83
C LYS A 293 35.45 5.33 2.84
N LEU A 294 35.74 5.66 4.10
CA LEU A 294 34.76 5.75 5.18
C LEU A 294 34.51 7.22 5.56
N TYR A 295 33.25 7.56 5.75
CA TYR A 295 32.77 8.90 6.04
C TYR A 295 31.93 8.86 7.33
N ALA A 296 31.97 9.93 8.12
CA ALA A 296 31.03 10.12 9.21
C ALA A 296 29.71 10.72 8.70
N TYR A 297 28.61 10.41 9.37
CA TYR A 297 27.29 10.93 9.01
C TYR A 297 27.25 12.46 9.06
N ASP A 298 27.79 13.05 10.15
CA ASP A 298 27.74 14.50 10.39
C ASP A 298 28.50 15.31 9.34
N ASP A 299 29.69 14.85 8.93
CA ASP A 299 30.50 15.54 7.91
C ASP A 299 29.75 15.65 6.57
N VAL A 300 28.96 14.63 6.24
CA VAL A 300 28.15 14.60 5.01
C VAL A 300 26.92 15.51 5.14
N VAL A 301 26.25 15.51 6.29
CA VAL A 301 25.09 16.39 6.57
C VAL A 301 25.49 17.87 6.54
N VAL A 302 26.61 18.23 7.19
CA VAL A 302 27.15 19.60 7.17
C VAL A 302 27.38 20.06 5.72
N LYS A 303 28.03 19.23 4.91
CA LYS A 303 28.30 19.56 3.49
C LYS A 303 27.05 19.64 2.62
N LEU A 304 26.00 18.87 2.93
CA LEU A 304 24.71 18.98 2.26
C LEU A 304 24.00 20.31 2.59
N ASN A 305 24.05 20.72 3.86
CA ASN A 305 23.42 21.96 4.34
C ASN A 305 24.12 23.23 3.83
N GLU A 306 25.45 23.22 3.68
CA GLU A 306 26.22 24.30 3.04
C GLU A 306 25.73 24.61 1.60
N LYS A 307 25.33 23.58 0.85
CA LYS A 307 24.86 23.75 -0.53
C LYS A 307 23.43 24.33 -0.59
N GLY A 308 22.57 23.96 0.36
CA GLY A 308 21.21 24.49 0.48
C GLY A 308 21.20 25.98 0.83
N THR A 309 22.07 26.40 1.75
CA THR A 309 22.20 27.80 2.17
C THR A 309 22.78 28.69 1.07
N ARG A 310 23.78 28.22 0.30
CA ARG A 310 24.33 28.97 -0.84
C ARG A 310 23.28 29.24 -1.93
N ARG A 311 22.47 28.24 -2.31
CA ARG A 311 21.37 28.41 -3.28
C ARG A 311 20.29 29.37 -2.79
N ARG A 312 19.99 29.39 -1.49
CA ARG A 312 19.02 30.32 -0.90
C ARG A 312 19.54 31.76 -0.90
N ARG A 313 20.84 31.96 -0.62
CA ARG A 313 21.50 33.27 -0.72
C ARG A 313 21.57 33.77 -2.17
N GLU A 314 21.95 32.92 -3.13
CA GLU A 314 21.98 33.28 -4.56
C GLU A 314 20.58 33.67 -5.08
N ARG A 315 19.51 32.92 -4.71
CA ARG A 315 18.13 33.29 -5.08
C ARG A 315 17.65 34.58 -4.43
N SER A 316 18.07 34.86 -3.20
CA SER A 316 17.72 36.10 -2.50
C SER A 316 18.46 37.30 -3.10
N ALA A 317 19.72 37.12 -3.51
CA ALA A 317 20.50 38.13 -4.22
C ALA A 317 19.93 38.44 -5.62
N VAL A 318 19.47 37.42 -6.36
CA VAL A 318 18.80 37.62 -7.66
C VAL A 318 17.45 38.34 -7.51
N ARG A 319 16.72 38.14 -6.40
CA ARG A 319 15.48 38.88 -6.09
C ARG A 319 15.70 40.31 -5.59
N ALA A 320 16.86 40.59 -4.99
CA ALA A 320 17.21 41.91 -4.46
C ALA A 320 17.96 42.80 -5.46
N ALA A 321 18.29 42.28 -6.65
CA ALA A 321 18.90 43.07 -7.71
C ALA A 321 17.86 44.06 -8.28
N PRO A 322 18.15 45.38 -8.33
CA PRO A 322 17.24 46.35 -8.93
C PRO A 322 17.06 46.07 -10.43
N PRO A 323 15.86 46.31 -10.99
CA PRO A 323 15.61 46.08 -12.41
C PRO A 323 16.53 46.98 -13.25
N ASN A 324 17.18 46.37 -14.23
CA ASN A 324 18.11 47.03 -15.15
C ASN A 324 17.39 48.17 -15.91
N PRO A 325 17.85 49.43 -15.86
CA PRO A 325 17.26 50.50 -16.65
C PRO A 325 17.46 50.18 -18.13
N ARG A 326 16.37 49.87 -18.83
CA ARG A 326 16.39 49.62 -20.26
C ARG A 326 16.78 50.91 -20.98
N VAL A 327 17.87 50.81 -21.72
CA VAL A 327 18.31 51.73 -22.77
C VAL A 327 17.13 52.09 -23.66
N GLY A 328 16.75 53.36 -23.63
CA GLY A 328 15.64 53.94 -24.38
C GLY A 328 15.84 55.45 -24.56
N GLU A 329 17.04 55.86 -24.94
CA GLU A 329 17.35 57.24 -25.34
C GLU A 329 18.02 57.22 -26.72
N ARG A 330 17.22 57.46 -27.76
CA ARG A 330 17.61 58.12 -29.01
C ARG A 330 16.41 58.96 -29.44
N MET A 331 16.42 60.23 -29.05
CA MET A 331 16.65 61.36 -29.95
C MET A 331 15.54 61.52 -31.00
N GLU A 332 14.48 62.23 -30.61
CA GLU A 332 13.70 63.04 -31.53
C GLU A 332 14.52 64.31 -31.82
N ILE A 333 14.93 64.47 -33.08
CA ILE A 333 15.40 65.75 -33.63
C ILE A 333 14.21 66.34 -34.37
N SER A 334 13.69 67.45 -33.85
CA SER A 334 12.80 68.34 -34.60
C SER A 334 13.63 69.49 -35.16
N TYR A 335 13.59 69.69 -36.48
CA TYR A 335 13.25 70.95 -37.16
C TYR A 335 13.13 70.71 -38.67
#